data_AF-A0A7V3JI52-F1
#
_entry.id   AF-A0A7V3JI52-F1
#
_cell.length_a   1.000
_cell.length_b   1.000
_cell.length_c   1.000
_cell.angle_alpha   90.00
_cell.angle_beta   90.00
_cell.angle_gamma   90.00
#
_symmetry.space_group_name_H-M   'P 1'
#
loop_
_entity.id
_entity.type
_entity.pdbx_description
1 polymer ?
#
loop_
_entity_poly.entity_id
_entity_poly.type
_entity_poly.pdbx_seq_one_letter_code
_entity_poly.pdbx_strand_id
1 'polypeptide(L)'
;MTPAWVFASSDAVPGLTGVAGQAAMMAVVAGLALALVRLVRGPSLADRAVALDLATTLAIALLVIHAVLADQPAFLAVAMALALVGFLGTVALASYLKRRGQP
;
A
#
# COMPACT_ATOMS: atom_id res chain seq x y z
N MET A 1 -3.01 -5.92 -26.69
CA MET A 1 -1.69 -6.44 -27.07
C MET A 1 -0.65 -5.73 -26.19
N THR A 2 -0.41 -6.23 -24.99
CA THR A 2 0.68 -5.72 -24.13
C THR A 2 1.98 -6.41 -24.53
N PRO A 3 3.12 -5.71 -24.57
CA PRO A 3 4.37 -6.29 -25.02
C PRO A 3 4.86 -7.42 -24.11
N ALA A 4 5.29 -8.54 -24.71
CA ALA A 4 5.78 -9.73 -24.00
C ALA A 4 7.04 -9.47 -23.14
N TRP A 5 7.81 -8.42 -23.43
CA TRP A 5 8.99 -8.04 -22.66
C TRP A 5 8.68 -7.45 -21.27
N VAL A 6 7.42 -7.08 -21.00
CA VAL A 6 7.00 -6.56 -19.68
C VAL A 6 7.06 -7.65 -18.60
N PHE A 7 6.88 -8.93 -18.99
CA PHE A 7 6.91 -10.07 -18.06
C PHE A 7 8.14 -10.97 -18.27
N ALA A 8 8.84 -10.89 -19.40
CA ALA A 8 9.98 -11.77 -19.70
C ALA A 8 11.23 -11.53 -18.81
N SER A 9 11.30 -10.43 -18.05
CA SER A 9 12.46 -10.12 -17.19
C SER A 9 12.34 -10.66 -15.76
N SER A 10 11.15 -11.04 -15.28
CA SER A 10 10.99 -11.70 -13.98
C SER A 10 11.60 -13.10 -13.95
N ASP A 11 11.64 -13.72 -15.12
CA ASP A 11 12.09 -15.11 -15.31
C ASP A 11 13.61 -15.17 -15.57
N ALA A 12 14.24 -14.00 -15.77
CA ALA A 12 15.65 -13.89 -16.17
C ALA A 12 16.64 -14.13 -15.01
N VAL A 13 16.19 -14.13 -13.75
CA VAL A 13 17.03 -14.47 -12.58
C VAL A 13 16.25 -15.38 -11.62
N PRO A 14 16.20 -16.69 -11.88
CA PRO A 14 15.55 -17.66 -11.00
C PRO A 14 16.11 -17.56 -9.57
N GLY A 15 15.25 -17.16 -8.62
CA GLY A 15 15.58 -17.04 -7.19
C GLY A 15 15.71 -15.60 -6.66
N LEU A 16 16.06 -14.61 -7.49
CA LEU A 16 16.22 -13.22 -7.02
C LEU A 16 14.86 -12.58 -6.68
N THR A 17 13.83 -12.86 -7.48
CA THR A 17 12.45 -12.38 -7.27
C THR A 17 11.84 -12.93 -5.98
N GLY A 18 12.15 -14.18 -5.62
CA GLY A 18 11.71 -14.80 -4.37
C GLY A 18 12.34 -14.14 -3.14
N VAL A 19 13.67 -14.00 -3.12
CA VAL A 19 14.39 -13.37 -1.99
C VAL A 19 14.06 -11.88 -1.88
N ALA A 20 14.02 -11.16 -2.99
CA ALA A 20 13.64 -9.75 -3.00
C ALA A 20 12.18 -9.54 -2.56
N GLY A 21 11.26 -10.41 -3.01
CA GLY A 21 9.86 -10.35 -2.60
C GLY A 21 9.66 -10.67 -1.12
N GLN A 22 10.38 -11.65 -0.57
CA GLN A 22 10.34 -11.96 0.86
C GLN A 22 10.90 -10.81 1.71
N ALA A 23 12.04 -10.24 1.30
CA ALA A 23 12.62 -9.08 1.97
C ALA A 23 11.68 -7.87 1.93
N ALA A 24 11.07 -7.59 0.77
CA ALA A 24 10.06 -6.55 0.62
C ALA A 24 8.83 -6.81 1.51
N MET A 25 8.34 -8.05 1.56
CA MET A 25 7.21 -8.42 2.43
C MET A 25 7.51 -8.12 3.90
N MET A 26 8.69 -8.52 4.40
CA MET A 26 9.10 -8.24 5.78
C MET A 26 9.20 -6.74 6.06
N ALA A 27 9.80 -5.98 5.15
CA ALA A 27 9.93 -4.53 5.29
C ALA A 27 8.56 -3.83 5.31
N VAL A 28 7.63 -4.24 4.45
CA VAL A 28 6.27 -3.67 4.39
C VAL A 28 5.47 -4.04 5.63
N VAL A 29 5.55 -5.27 6.14
CA VAL A 29 4.89 -5.66 7.40
C VAL A 29 5.44 -4.85 8.58
N ALA A 30 6.76 -4.68 8.66
CA ALA A 30 7.36 -3.85 9.69
C ALA A 30 6.90 -2.38 9.58
N GLY A 31 6.91 -1.82 8.37
CA GLY A 31 6.38 -0.49 8.09
C GLY A 31 4.91 -0.34 8.48
N LEU A 32 4.08 -1.35 8.21
CA LEU A 32 2.66 -1.34 8.54
C LEU A 32 2.46 -1.33 10.06
N ALA A 33 3.22 -2.13 10.80
CA ALA A 33 3.20 -2.11 12.26
C ALA A 33 3.57 -0.72 12.82
N LEU A 34 4.61 -0.08 12.26
CA LEU A 34 5.01 1.28 12.64
C LEU A 34 3.94 2.31 12.30
N ALA A 35 3.32 2.21 11.13
CA ALA A 35 2.22 3.09 10.71
C ALA A 35 1.01 2.96 11.65
N LEU A 36 0.65 1.74 12.06
CA LEU A 36 -0.42 1.49 13.03
C LEU A 36 -0.08 2.06 14.41
N VAL A 37 1.17 1.93 14.86
CA VAL A 37 1.64 2.57 16.10
C VAL A 37 1.49 4.09 16.02
N ARG A 38 1.85 4.70 14.89
CA ARG A 38 1.70 6.15 14.66
C ARG A 38 0.23 6.56 14.60
N LEU A 39 -0.62 5.76 13.99
CA LEU A 39 -2.07 5.99 13.91
C LEU A 39 -2.71 6.11 15.30
N VAL A 40 -2.28 5.26 16.24
CA VAL A 40 -2.80 5.27 17.62
C VAL A 40 -2.15 6.38 18.47
N ARG A 41 -0.83 6.53 18.38
CA ARG A 41 -0.06 7.47 19.23
C ARG A 41 0.13 8.87 18.63
N GLY A 42 -0.46 9.14 17.46
CA GLY A 42 -0.33 10.43 16.77
C GLY A 42 -0.90 11.59 17.60
N PRO A 43 -0.17 12.72 17.75
CA PRO A 43 -0.57 13.83 18.60
C PRO A 43 -1.69 14.70 18.01
N SER A 44 -1.81 14.75 16.68
CA SER A 44 -2.82 15.55 15.99
C SER A 44 -3.71 14.67 15.10
N LEU A 45 -4.93 15.13 14.82
CA LEU A 45 -5.83 14.43 13.89
C LEU A 45 -5.24 14.33 12.47
N ALA A 46 -4.51 15.37 12.04
CA ALA A 46 -3.81 15.37 10.76
C ALA A 46 -2.72 14.29 10.69
N ASP A 47 -1.94 14.12 11.77
CA ASP A 47 -0.91 13.08 11.82
C ASP A 47 -1.49 11.67 11.78
N ARG A 48 -2.62 11.46 12.48
CA ARG A 48 -3.36 10.18 12.40
C ARG A 48 -3.93 9.94 11.00
N ALA A 49 -4.42 10.98 10.33
CA ALA A 49 -4.91 10.87 8.95
C ALA A 49 -3.80 10.43 7.98
N VAL A 50 -2.60 11.01 8.10
CA VAL A 50 -1.43 10.62 7.29
C VAL A 50 -0.98 9.20 7.63
N ALA A 51 -0.98 8.81 8.90
CA ALA A 51 -0.65 7.45 9.31
C ALA A 51 -1.64 6.42 8.75
N LEU A 52 -2.93 6.76 8.64
CA LEU A 52 -3.95 5.91 8.03
C LEU A 52 -3.75 5.76 6.51
N ASP A 53 -3.41 6.84 5.82
CA ASP A 53 -3.09 6.83 4.38
C ASP A 53 -1.87 5.93 4.10
N LEU A 54 -0.82 6.08 4.92
CA LEU A 54 0.38 5.25 4.84
C LEU A 54 0.06 3.77 5.12
N ALA A 55 -0.75 3.47 6.15
CA ALA A 55 -1.15 2.10 6.46
C ALA A 55 -1.92 1.45 5.30
N THR A 56 -2.81 2.22 4.66
CA THR A 56 -3.58 1.75 3.49
C THR A 56 -2.65 1.50 2.30
N THR A 57 -1.71 2.40 2.05
CA THR A 57 -0.68 2.24 1.00
C THR A 57 0.18 1.00 1.22
N LEU A 58 0.59 0.73 2.46
CA LEU A 58 1.37 -0.46 2.80
C LEU A 58 0.54 -1.75 2.65
N ALA A 59 -0.76 -1.71 2.99
CA ALA A 59 -1.66 -2.85 2.74
C ALA A 59 -1.80 -3.16 1.25
N ILE A 60 -1.88 -2.13 0.40
CA ILE A 60 -1.88 -2.27 -1.06
C ILE A 60 -0.56 -2.88 -1.54
N ALA A 61 0.57 -2.43 -1.01
CA ALA A 61 1.88 -3.00 -1.33
C ALA A 61 1.97 -4.49 -0.96
N LEU A 62 1.44 -4.90 0.19
CA LEU A 62 1.36 -6.32 0.57
C LEU A 62 0.58 -7.15 -0.46
N LEU A 63 -0.57 -6.65 -0.91
CA LEU A 63 -1.40 -7.34 -1.91
C LEU A 63 -0.69 -7.47 -3.25
N VAL A 64 0.01 -6.42 -3.69
CA VAL A 64 0.76 -6.44 -4.96
C VAL A 64 1.94 -7.39 -4.89
N ILE A 65 2.74 -7.35 -3.82
CA ILE A 65 3.86 -8.29 -3.63
C ILE A 65 3.33 -9.72 -3.55
N HIS A 66 2.24 -9.95 -2.83
CA HIS A 66 1.62 -11.27 -2.73
C HIS A 66 1.09 -11.77 -4.07
N ALA A 67 0.47 -10.90 -4.88
CA ALA A 67 0.00 -11.25 -6.23
C ALA A 67 1.15 -11.78 -7.11
N VAL A 68 2.31 -11.13 -7.04
CA VAL A 68 3.51 -11.52 -7.79
C VAL A 68 4.10 -12.82 -7.26
N LEU A 69 4.22 -12.99 -5.93
CA LEU A 69 4.82 -14.19 -5.34
C LEU A 69 3.94 -15.43 -5.44
N ALA A 70 2.61 -15.27 -5.38
CA ALA A 70 1.65 -16.37 -5.46
C ALA A 70 1.18 -16.65 -6.89
N ASP A 71 1.61 -15.84 -7.87
CA ASP A 71 1.12 -15.87 -9.26
C ASP A 71 -0.42 -15.77 -9.35
N GLN A 72 -1.01 -14.91 -8.52
CA GLN A 72 -2.46 -14.71 -8.43
C GLN A 72 -2.84 -13.25 -8.72
N PRO A 73 -3.09 -12.89 -9.99
CA PRO A 73 -3.37 -11.51 -10.38
C PRO A 73 -4.69 -10.98 -9.80
N ALA A 74 -5.58 -11.84 -9.28
CA ALA A 74 -6.82 -11.44 -8.62
C ALA A 74 -6.60 -10.46 -7.46
N PHE A 75 -5.46 -10.57 -6.74
CA PHE A 75 -5.10 -9.63 -5.67
C PHE A 75 -4.80 -8.22 -6.16
N LEU A 76 -4.40 -8.03 -7.43
CA LEU A 76 -4.17 -6.71 -8.01
C LEU A 76 -5.48 -5.91 -8.13
N ALA A 77 -6.59 -6.58 -8.47
CA ALA A 77 -7.89 -5.92 -8.54
C ALA A 77 -8.33 -5.42 -7.15
N VAL A 78 -8.10 -6.21 -6.11
CA VAL A 78 -8.36 -5.82 -4.72
C VAL A 78 -7.45 -4.66 -4.30
N ALA A 79 -6.16 -4.72 -4.65
CA ALA A 79 -5.20 -3.66 -4.37
C ALA A 79 -5.60 -2.33 -5.04
N MET A 80 -6.04 -2.37 -6.30
CA MET A 80 -6.54 -1.19 -7.02
C MET A 80 -7.81 -0.62 -6.39
N ALA A 81 -8.77 -1.47 -6.02
CA ALA A 81 -9.99 -1.03 -5.34
C ALA A 81 -9.67 -0.34 -4.00
N LEU A 82 -8.78 -0.93 -3.20
CA LEU A 82 -8.31 -0.35 -1.95
C LEU A 82 -7.53 0.96 -2.17
N ALA A 83 -6.74 1.08 -3.23
CA ALA A 83 -6.04 2.31 -3.57
C ALA A 83 -7.01 3.48 -3.83
N LEU A 84 -8.06 3.22 -4.62
CA LEU A 84 -9.07 4.23 -4.93
C LEU A 84 -9.87 4.62 -3.68
N VAL A 85 -10.35 3.63 -2.90
CA VAL A 85 -11.13 3.88 -1.68
C VAL A 85 -10.29 4.58 -0.62
N GLY A 86 -9.05 4.14 -0.41
CA GLY A 86 -8.11 4.72 0.55
C GLY A 86 -7.81 6.18 0.23
N PHE A 87 -7.42 6.46 -1.00
CA PHE A 87 -7.16 7.83 -1.47
C PHE A 87 -8.40 8.72 -1.35
N LEU A 88 -9.58 8.24 -1.73
CA LEU A 88 -10.80 9.02 -1.61
C LEU A 88 -11.14 9.32 -0.15
N GLY A 89 -10.93 8.35 0.75
CA GLY A 89 -11.11 8.52 2.19
C GLY A 89 -10.21 9.60 2.78
N THR A 90 -8.96 9.69 2.35
CA THR A 90 -8.00 10.67 2.86
C THR A 90 -8.26 12.07 2.32
N VAL A 91 -8.66 12.19 1.05
CA VAL A 91 -9.18 13.45 0.47
C VAL A 91 -10.45 13.93 1.18
N ALA A 92 -11.38 13.02 1.47
CA ALA A 92 -12.60 13.34 2.20
C ALA A 92 -12.30 13.84 3.63
N LEU A 93 -11.38 13.18 4.33
CA LEU A 93 -10.95 13.58 5.66
C LEU A 93 -10.25 14.95 5.66
N ALA A 94 -9.35 15.20 4.70
CA ALA A 94 -8.70 16.50 4.54
C ALA A 94 -9.72 17.62 4.25
N SER A 95 -10.71 17.34 3.40
CA SER A 95 -11.79 18.26 3.08
C SER A 95 -12.66 18.59 4.30
N TYR A 96 -12.96 17.58 5.12
CA TYR A 96 -13.70 17.75 6.37
C TYR A 96 -12.96 18.61 7.39
N LEU A 97 -11.66 18.33 7.61
CA LEU A 97 -10.82 19.12 8.53
C LEU A 97 -10.71 20.58 8.08
N LYS A 98 -10.55 20.83 6.78
CA LYS A 98 -10.50 22.19 6.22
C LYS A 98 -11.80 22.98 6.47
N ARG A 99 -12.96 22.34 6.32
CA ARG A 99 -14.27 22.98 6.54
C ARG A 99 -14.55 23.29 8.02
N ARG A 100 -14.03 22.48 8.95
CA ARG A 100 -14.17 22.72 10.40
C ARG A 100 -13.23 23.78 10.96
N GLY A 101 -12.15 24.10 10.26
CA GLY A 101 -11.17 25.12 10.66
C GLY A 101 -11.43 26.53 10.12
N GLN A 102 -12.50 26.72 9.33
CA GLN A 102 -12.97 28.04 8.93
C GLN A 102 -13.97 28.54 9.98
N PRO A 103 -13.75 29.73 10.60
CA PRO A 103 -14.76 30.36 11.45
C PRO A 103 -16.04 30.67 10.68
#